data_AF-A0A970SQI6-F1
#
_entry.id   AF-A0A970SQI6-F1
#
_cell.length_a   1.000
_cell.length_b   1.000
_cell.length_c   1.000
_cell.angle_alpha   90.00
_cell.angle_beta   90.00
_cell.angle_gamma   90.00
#
_symmetry.space_group_name_H-M   'P 1'
#
loop_
_entity.id
_entity.type
_entity.pdbx_description
1 polymer ?
#
loop_
_entity_poly.entity_id
_entity_poly.type
_entity_poly.pdbx_seq_one_letter_code
_entity_poly.pdbx_strand_id
1 'polypeptide(L)'
;IVFGTNQMLVYDDLDSLSKIQIHDKGVDIPPHYDTFGEFFCSYIYGDIHMPRLKDAEPLSTMCRHFLDSIENGTTPRSDGESGLNMVRLLAASDESLAASGAEIKIGS
;
A
#
# COMPACT_ATOMS: atom_id res chain seq x y z
N ILE A 1 3.53 -1.44 -4.95
CA ILE A 1 3.88 -2.89 -4.97
C ILE A 1 4.17 -3.32 -3.53
N VAL A 2 3.65 -4.48 -3.11
CA VAL A 2 3.89 -5.08 -1.80
C VAL A 2 4.48 -6.47 -2.03
N PHE A 3 5.59 -6.77 -1.33
CA PHE A 3 6.28 -8.05 -1.43
C PHE A 3 6.05 -8.85 -0.14
N GLY A 4 5.52 -10.07 -0.28
CA GLY A 4 5.51 -11.09 0.75
C GLY A 4 6.53 -12.17 0.45
N THR A 5 6.75 -13.07 1.40
CA THR A 5 7.71 -14.18 1.25
C THR A 5 7.43 -15.03 0.02
N ASN A 6 6.15 -15.26 -0.29
CA ASN A 6 5.71 -16.22 -1.31
C ASN A 6 4.97 -15.59 -2.49
N GLN A 7 4.62 -14.29 -2.41
CA GLN A 7 3.75 -13.64 -3.39
C GLN A 7 4.06 -12.13 -3.47
N MET A 8 3.77 -11.54 -4.63
CA MET A 8 3.74 -10.08 -4.81
C MET A 8 2.34 -9.59 -5.10
N LEU A 9 2.02 -8.41 -4.58
CA LEU A 9 0.85 -7.66 -4.98
C LEU A 9 1.25 -6.36 -5.67
N VAL A 10 0.85 -6.19 -6.92
CA VAL A 10 0.87 -4.90 -7.60
C VAL A 10 -0.50 -4.27 -7.44
N TYR A 11 -0.53 -3.02 -6.98
CA TYR A 11 -1.71 -2.18 -7.00
C TYR A 11 -1.43 -1.01 -7.93
N ASP A 12 -2.29 -0.84 -8.93
CA ASP A 12 -2.27 0.25 -9.89
C ASP A 12 -3.67 0.86 -9.95
N ASP A 13 -3.83 2.09 -9.48
CA ASP A 13 -5.13 2.76 -9.45
C ASP A 13 -5.54 3.34 -10.82
N LEU A 14 -4.61 3.43 -11.77
CA LEU A 14 -4.82 3.90 -13.14
C LEU A 14 -5.31 2.78 -14.07
N ASP A 15 -4.99 1.53 -13.78
CA ASP A 15 -5.51 0.38 -14.52
C ASP A 15 -6.93 0.03 -14.07
N SER A 16 -7.93 0.37 -14.90
CA SER A 16 -9.33 0.15 -14.57
C SER A 16 -9.77 -1.32 -14.54
N LEU A 17 -9.04 -2.23 -15.17
CA LEU A 17 -9.40 -3.65 -15.30
C LEU A 17 -8.58 -4.55 -14.39
N SER A 18 -7.31 -4.21 -14.17
CA SER A 18 -6.37 -5.04 -13.40
C SER A 18 -5.72 -4.29 -12.22
N LYS A 19 -6.54 -3.51 -11.49
CA LYS A 19 -6.11 -2.73 -10.31
C LYS A 19 -5.26 -3.51 -9.31
N ILE A 20 -5.53 -4.80 -9.16
CA ILE A 20 -4.76 -5.69 -8.30
C ILE A 20 -4.26 -6.86 -9.15
N GLN A 21 -2.95 -7.09 -9.13
CA GLN A 21 -2.31 -8.26 -9.71
C GLN A 21 -1.54 -8.98 -8.61
N ILE A 22 -1.84 -10.27 -8.43
CA ILE A 22 -1.15 -11.14 -7.48
C ILE A 22 -0.27 -12.09 -8.28
N HIS A 23 1.01 -12.11 -7.97
CA HIS A 23 1.98 -12.97 -8.64
C HIS A 23 2.36 -14.13 -7.71
N ASP A 24 2.05 -15.35 -8.13
CA ASP A 24 2.38 -16.58 -7.43
C ASP A 24 3.83 -16.98 -7.73
N LYS A 25 4.76 -16.29 -7.06
CA LYS A 25 6.12 -16.75 -6.81
C LYS A 25 6.78 -15.89 -5.74
N GLY A 26 7.26 -16.56 -4.71
CA GLY A 26 8.09 -15.99 -3.67
C GLY A 26 9.46 -15.61 -4.19
N VAL A 27 10.20 -14.90 -3.36
CA VAL A 27 11.57 -14.48 -3.65
C VAL A 27 12.49 -15.71 -3.64
N ASP A 28 12.63 -16.38 -4.78
CA ASP A 28 13.88 -17.11 -5.07
C ASP A 28 14.85 -16.10 -5.66
N ILE A 29 15.84 -15.72 -4.87
CA ILE A 29 16.86 -14.71 -5.21
C ILE A 29 17.54 -15.16 -6.51
N PRO A 30 17.37 -14.45 -7.65
CA PRO A 30 18.08 -14.80 -8.87
C PRO A 30 19.59 -14.58 -8.67
N PRO A 31 20.46 -15.41 -9.28
CA PRO A 31 21.89 -15.22 -9.22
C PRO A 31 22.27 -13.98 -10.05
N HIS A 32 22.36 -12.83 -9.36
CA HIS A 32 22.78 -11.53 -9.90
C HIS A 32 21.84 -10.90 -10.95
N TYR A 33 21.57 -9.60 -10.81
CA TYR A 33 20.91 -8.78 -11.82
C TYR A 33 21.72 -7.50 -11.99
N ASP A 34 22.00 -7.11 -13.23
CA ASP A 34 22.80 -5.91 -13.53
C ASP A 34 21.90 -4.67 -13.77
N THR A 35 20.59 -4.88 -14.01
CA THR A 35 19.63 -3.79 -14.25
C THR A 35 18.25 -4.02 -13.61
N PHE A 36 17.53 -2.93 -13.31
CA PHE A 36 16.17 -2.96 -12.74
C PHE A 36 15.16 -3.69 -13.65
N GLY A 37 15.36 -3.64 -14.98
CA GLY A 37 14.50 -4.34 -15.94
C GLY A 37 14.65 -5.87 -15.88
N GLU A 38 15.87 -6.37 -15.69
CA GLU A 38 16.12 -7.81 -15.52
C GLU A 38 15.58 -8.32 -14.18
N PHE A 39 15.69 -7.51 -13.13
CA PHE A 39 15.02 -7.77 -11.85
C PHE A 39 13.50 -7.93 -12.05
N PHE A 40 12.85 -7.01 -12.78
CA PHE A 40 11.41 -7.06 -13.05
C PHE A 40 10.99 -8.26 -13.93
N CYS A 41 11.76 -8.59 -14.96
CA CYS A 41 11.47 -9.73 -15.85
C CYS A 41 11.56 -11.10 -15.15
N SER A 42 12.54 -11.28 -14.26
CA SER A 42 12.67 -12.52 -13.48
C SER A 42 11.50 -12.71 -12.49
N TYR A 43 10.85 -11.60 -12.11
CA TYR A 43 9.76 -11.52 -11.15
C TYR A 43 8.38 -11.88 -11.75
N ILE A 44 8.12 -11.56 -13.02
CA ILE A 44 6.83 -11.77 -13.70
C ILE A 44 6.64 -13.24 -14.15
N TYR A 45 7.64 -14.10 -13.97
CA TYR A 45 7.60 -15.47 -14.48
C TYR A 45 6.75 -16.39 -13.59
N GLY A 46 5.43 -16.46 -13.78
CA GLY A 46 4.54 -17.32 -12.97
C GLY A 46 3.06 -17.08 -13.27
N ASP A 47 2.18 -17.71 -12.49
CA ASP A 47 0.75 -17.47 -12.58
C ASP A 47 0.41 -16.08 -12.02
N ILE A 48 -0.43 -15.35 -12.75
CA ILE A 48 -0.92 -14.02 -12.34
C ILE A 48 -2.41 -14.14 -12.05
N HIS A 49 -2.81 -13.81 -10.83
CA HIS A 49 -4.21 -13.75 -10.44
C HIS A 49 -4.68 -12.29 -10.36
N MET A 50 -5.71 -11.97 -11.16
CA MET A 50 -6.32 -10.64 -11.23
C MET A 50 -7.77 -10.72 -10.73
N PRO A 51 -8.02 -10.47 -9.42
CA PRO A 51 -9.36 -10.57 -8.88
C PRO A 51 -10.24 -9.45 -9.42
N ARG A 52 -11.48 -9.79 -9.79
CA ARG A 52 -12.49 -8.79 -10.14
C ARG A 52 -12.89 -8.03 -8.87
N LEU A 53 -12.60 -6.73 -8.85
CA LEU A 53 -13.04 -5.85 -7.77
C LEU A 53 -14.47 -5.37 -8.01
N LYS A 54 -15.23 -5.20 -6.93
CA LYS A 54 -16.53 -4.53 -7.00
C LYS A 54 -16.27 -3.04 -7.08
N ASP A 55 -16.77 -2.43 -8.14
CA ASP A 55 -16.75 -0.98 -8.26
C ASP A 55 -17.70 -0.38 -7.24
N ALA A 56 -17.13 0.32 -6.27
CA ALA A 56 -17.85 1.18 -5.35
C ALA A 56 -17.18 2.54 -5.38
N GLU A 57 -17.99 3.61 -5.42
CA GLU A 57 -17.45 4.96 -5.34
C GLU A 57 -16.83 5.15 -3.95
N PRO A 58 -15.50 5.42 -3.85
CA PRO A 58 -14.80 5.43 -2.57
C PRO A 58 -15.35 6.47 -1.59
N LEU A 59 -15.68 7.68 -2.05
CA LEU A 59 -16.15 8.78 -1.19
C LEU A 59 -17.50 8.44 -0.56
N SER A 60 -18.44 7.92 -1.33
CA SER A 60 -19.76 7.48 -0.88
C SER A 60 -19.65 6.36 0.16
N THR A 61 -18.73 5.41 -0.07
CA THR A 61 -18.45 4.34 0.89
C THR A 61 -17.88 4.90 2.20
N MET A 62 -16.94 5.85 2.13
CA MET A 62 -16.37 6.52 3.30
C MET A 62 -17.40 7.35 4.06
N CYS A 63 -18.18 8.18 3.37
CA CYS A 63 -19.23 9.01 3.97
C CYS A 63 -20.29 8.15 4.69
N ARG A 64 -20.69 7.03 4.08
CA ARG A 64 -21.62 6.09 4.73
C ARG A 64 -21.03 5.49 6.00
N HIS A 65 -19.77 5.05 5.95
CA HIS A 65 -19.09 4.49 7.10
C HIS A 65 -18.92 5.53 8.23
N PHE A 66 -18.68 6.79 7.89
CA PHE A 66 -18.61 7.89 8.87
C PHE A 66 -19.94 8.08 9.60
N LEU A 67 -21.06 8.14 8.87
CA LEU A 67 -22.39 8.25 9.47
C LEU A 67 -22.73 7.04 10.35
N ASP A 68 -22.43 5.83 9.87
CA ASP A 68 -22.65 4.58 10.60
C ASP A 68 -21.88 4.54 11.92
N SER A 69 -20.65 5.06 11.93
CA SER A 69 -19.82 5.14 13.14
C SER A 69 -20.40 6.11 14.18
N ILE A 70 -20.99 7.22 13.73
CA ILE A 70 -21.66 8.20 14.59
C ILE A 70 -22.95 7.59 15.18
N GLU A 71 -23.79 7.00 14.33
CA GLU A 71 -25.09 6.46 14.74
C GLU A 71 -24.95 5.29 15.72
N ASN A 72 -23.97 4.41 15.49
CA ASN A 72 -23.78 3.20 16.29
C ASN A 72 -22.72 3.34 17.39
N GLY A 73 -22.03 4.49 17.47
CA GLY A 73 -20.93 4.71 18.42
C GLY A 73 -19.76 3.75 18.23
N THR A 74 -19.54 3.24 17.01
CA THR A 74 -18.44 2.32 16.72
C THR A 74 -17.15 3.11 16.43
N THR A 75 -16.01 2.54 16.80
CA THR A 75 -14.71 3.14 16.44
C THR A 75 -14.50 3.01 14.94
N PRO A 76 -14.34 4.12 14.20
CA PRO A 76 -14.13 4.05 12.76
C PRO A 76 -12.77 3.41 12.45
N ARG A 77 -12.66 2.78 11.28
CA ARG A 77 -11.41 2.21 10.75
C ARG A 77 -10.25 3.22 10.68
N SER A 78 -10.56 4.51 10.59
CA SER A 78 -9.62 5.62 10.53
C SER A 78 -10.08 6.69 11.52
N ASP A 79 -9.64 6.55 12.76
CA ASP A 79 -10.00 7.42 13.88
C ASP A 79 -9.00 8.57 14.08
N GLY A 80 -9.24 9.38 15.12
CA GLY A 80 -8.39 10.54 15.44
C GLY A 80 -6.95 10.16 15.78
N GLU A 81 -6.74 9.05 16.50
CA GLU A 81 -5.41 8.56 16.87
C GLU A 81 -4.63 8.10 15.64
N SER A 82 -5.28 7.34 14.75
CA SER A 82 -4.69 6.94 13.47
C SER A 82 -4.31 8.17 12.62
N GLY A 83 -5.17 9.19 12.59
CA GLY A 83 -4.91 10.45 11.92
C GLY A 83 -3.72 11.22 12.51
N LEU A 84 -3.65 11.31 13.84
CA LEU A 84 -2.54 11.97 14.54
C LEU A 84 -1.20 11.27 14.27
N ASN A 85 -1.18 9.95 14.31
CA ASN A 85 0.01 9.16 14.00
C ASN A 85 0.51 9.40 12.57
N MET A 86 -0.42 9.48 11.60
CA MET A 86 -0.08 9.79 10.21
C MET A 86 0.54 11.18 10.07
N VAL A 87 -0.04 12.20 10.72
CA VAL A 87 0.50 13.57 10.68
C VAL A 87 1.89 13.64 11.29
N ARG A 88 2.13 12.96 12.42
CA ARG A 88 3.45 12.88 13.06
C ARG A 88 4.49 12.21 12.16
N LEU A 89 4.12 11.12 11.49
CA LEU A 89 4.99 10.45 10.52
C LEU A 89 5.36 11.37 9.36
N LEU A 90 4.38 12.09 8.80
CA LEU A 90 4.61 13.02 7.70
C LEU A 90 5.51 14.19 8.13
N ALA A 91 5.31 14.74 9.32
CA ALA A 91 6.15 15.80 9.86
C ALA A 91 7.61 15.34 10.06
N ALA A 92 7.82 14.14 10.64
CA ALA A 92 9.15 13.57 10.78
C ALA A 92 9.83 13.27 9.42
N SER A 93 9.05 12.90 8.41
CA SER A 93 9.55 12.68 7.05
C SER A 93 10.02 13.97 6.39
N ASP A 94 9.29 15.07 6.59
CA ASP A 94 9.68 16.40 6.09
C ASP A 94 10.96 16.91 6.77
N GLU A 95 11.07 16.71 8.09
CA GLU A 95 12.29 17.01 8.84
C GLU A 95 13.49 16.17 8.36
N SER A 96 13.28 14.88 8.11
CA SER A 96 14.31 13.98 7.57
C SER A 96 14.79 14.47 6.21
N LEU A 97 13.87 14.86 5.33
CA LEU A 97 14.20 15.39 4.00
C LEU A 97 15.03 16.68 4.09
N ALA A 98 14.65 17.61 4.97
CA ALA A 98 15.40 18.84 5.23
C ALA A 98 16.81 18.56 5.79
N ALA A 99 16.97 17.47 6.55
CA ALA A 99 18.22 16.98 7.10
C ALA A 99 18.98 16.02 6.16
N SER A 100 18.73 16.06 4.84
CA SER A 100 19.38 15.21 3.83
C SER A 100 19.18 13.70 4.07
N GLY A 101 18.01 13.30 4.55
CA GLY A 101 17.64 11.91 4.80
C GLY A 101 18.10 11.37 6.15
N ALA A 102 18.37 12.23 7.13
CA ALA A 102 18.74 11.80 8.48
C ALA A 102 17.59 11.05 9.18
N GLU A 103 17.91 10.13 10.08
CA GLU A 103 16.91 9.42 10.87
C GLU A 103 16.25 10.37 11.89
N ILE A 104 14.93 10.53 11.80
CA ILE A 104 14.12 11.34 12.73
C ILE A 104 13.22 10.42 13.55
N LYS A 105 13.24 10.56 14.88
CA LYS A 105 12.37 9.80 15.76
C LYS A 105 10.94 10.36 15.71
N ILE A 106 9.99 9.47 15.47
CA ILE A 106 8.56 9.80 15.58
C ILE A 106 8.19 9.79 17.07
N GLY A 107 7.77 10.94 17.59
CA GLY A 107 7.32 11.05 18.98
C GLY A 107 6.09 10.20 19.27
N SER A 108 6.10 9.50 20.41
CA SER A 108 4.96 8.74 20.97
C SER A 108 3.90 9.65 21.55
#